data_AF-A0A349GME3-F1
#
_entry.id   AF-A0A349GME3-F1
#
_cell.length_a   1.000
_cell.length_b   1.000
_cell.length_c   1.000
_cell.angle_alpha   90.00
_cell.angle_beta   90.00
_cell.angle_gamma   90.00
#
_symmetry.space_group_name_H-M   'P 1'
#
loop_
_entity.id
_entity.type
_entity.pdbx_description
1 polymer ?
#
loop_
_entity_poly.entity_id
_entity_poly.type
_entity_poly.pdbx_seq_one_letter_code
_entity_poly.pdbx_strand_id
1 'polypeptide(L)'
;MKKQIYSDIFDIVTEKIPDFRFSKESYLYLTECSPDEVNVLSLLECSDNRTFLETAYIAFLQRPVDEKAFENWKNSFNLPEDEFRDSVILTLSASQEFANTMISVKNNIYDHGNGVNNENPVAGSAVRWPEKLLRLYRKQPEFIKKAIRKSMGMKG
;
A
#
# COMPACT_ATOMS: atom_id res chain seq x y z
N MET A 1 -12.30 22.42 -3.99
CA MET A 1 -12.51 23.05 -2.66
C MET A 1 -11.72 22.35 -1.55
N LYS A 2 -11.82 21.01 -1.38
CA LYS A 2 -11.05 20.28 -0.33
C LYS A 2 -9.53 20.35 -0.52
N LYS A 3 -9.02 20.15 -1.75
CA LYS A 3 -7.57 20.19 -2.05
C LYS A 3 -6.90 21.52 -1.68
N GLN A 4 -7.58 22.65 -1.91
CA GLN A 4 -7.06 23.97 -1.55
C GLN A 4 -6.90 24.12 -0.03
N ILE A 5 -7.89 23.68 0.75
CA ILE A 5 -7.83 23.74 2.22
C ILE A 5 -6.63 22.94 2.74
N TYR A 6 -6.40 21.73 2.23
CA TYR A 6 -5.25 20.92 2.63
C TYR A 6 -3.92 21.52 2.17
N SER A 7 -3.88 22.10 0.97
CA SER A 7 -2.73 22.87 0.49
C SER A 7 -2.38 24.01 1.46
N ASP A 8 -3.36 24.81 1.87
CA ASP A 8 -3.16 25.94 2.76
C ASP A 8 -2.72 25.48 4.17
N ILE A 9 -3.29 24.38 4.67
CA ILE A 9 -2.87 23.75 5.93
C ILE A 9 -1.40 23.32 5.86
N PHE A 10 -0.99 22.69 4.76
CA PHE A 10 0.40 22.28 4.56
C PHE A 10 1.34 23.49 4.60
N ASP A 11 1.00 24.58 3.92
CA ASP A 11 1.82 25.78 3.88
C ASP A 11 1.98 26.41 5.27
N ILE A 12 0.89 26.48 6.05
CA ILE A 12 0.92 26.98 7.44
C ILE A 12 1.79 26.07 8.35
N VAL A 13 1.68 24.76 8.19
CA VAL A 13 2.41 23.79 9.02
C VAL A 13 3.90 23.84 8.69
N THR A 14 4.26 23.88 7.42
CA THR A 14 5.66 23.95 6.97
C THR A 14 6.33 25.27 7.34
N GLU A 15 5.59 26.38 7.36
CA GLU A 15 6.10 27.66 7.88
C GLU A 15 6.49 27.56 9.36
N LYS A 16 5.73 26.81 10.17
CA LYS A 16 5.92 26.72 11.62
C LYS A 16 6.82 25.57 12.06
N ILE A 17 6.97 24.55 11.22
CA ILE A 17 7.74 23.34 11.51
C ILE A 17 8.84 23.21 10.43
N PRO A 18 10.02 23.79 10.65
CA PRO A 18 11.09 23.83 9.65
C PRO A 18 11.67 22.46 9.29
N ASP A 19 11.45 21.45 10.15
CA ASP A 19 11.86 20.06 9.91
C ASP A 19 10.73 19.19 9.32
N PHE A 20 9.72 19.79 8.67
CA PHE A 20 8.68 19.02 8.00
C PHE A 20 9.22 18.41 6.69
N ARG A 21 9.64 17.15 6.75
CA ARG A 21 10.36 16.45 5.67
C ARG A 21 9.47 15.86 4.57
N PHE A 22 8.21 16.25 4.54
CA PHE A 22 7.18 15.63 3.71
C PHE A 22 6.83 16.55 2.54
N SER A 23 6.87 16.05 1.30
CA SER A 23 6.49 16.86 0.14
C SER A 23 4.99 17.20 0.16
N LYS A 24 4.68 18.39 -0.39
CA LYS A 24 3.30 18.86 -0.53
C LYS A 24 2.46 17.92 -1.39
N GLU A 25 3.06 17.38 -2.45
CA GLU A 25 2.40 16.41 -3.33
C GLU A 25 2.02 15.13 -2.58
N SER A 26 2.95 14.55 -1.81
CA SER A 26 2.69 13.37 -0.98
C SER A 26 1.60 13.63 0.06
N TYR A 27 1.59 14.82 0.66
CA TYR A 27 0.53 15.24 1.59
C TYR A 27 -0.84 15.34 0.92
N LEU A 28 -0.92 15.95 -0.26
CA LEU A 28 -2.17 16.05 -0.98
C LEU A 28 -2.65 14.67 -1.45
N TYR A 29 -1.74 13.79 -1.88
CA TYR A 29 -2.07 12.41 -2.22
C TYR A 29 -2.71 11.68 -1.04
N LEU A 30 -2.14 11.80 0.17
CA LEU A 30 -2.70 11.21 1.39
C LEU A 30 -4.16 11.64 1.64
N THR A 31 -4.53 12.87 1.26
CA THR A 31 -5.90 13.39 1.47
C THR A 31 -6.90 12.88 0.45
N GLU A 32 -6.43 12.36 -0.69
CA GLU A 32 -7.24 11.91 -1.82
C GLU A 32 -7.25 10.38 -1.97
N CYS A 33 -6.27 9.67 -1.39
CA CYS A 33 -6.13 8.22 -1.55
C CYS A 33 -7.17 7.42 -0.76
N SER A 34 -7.57 6.28 -1.32
CA SER A 34 -8.40 5.31 -0.60
C SER A 34 -7.55 4.54 0.41
N PRO A 35 -8.00 4.34 1.66
CA PRO A 35 -7.18 3.71 2.69
C PRO A 35 -6.88 2.24 2.39
N ASP A 36 -7.73 1.56 1.62
CA ASP A 36 -7.70 0.13 1.34
C ASP A 36 -7.19 -0.20 -0.07
N GLU A 37 -6.79 0.81 -0.85
CA GLU A 37 -6.44 0.61 -2.25
C GLU A 37 -5.33 1.55 -2.71
N VAL A 38 -4.37 1.00 -3.45
CA VAL A 38 -3.35 1.76 -4.17
C VAL A 38 -3.46 1.49 -5.67
N ASN A 39 -3.55 2.57 -6.45
CA ASN A 39 -3.47 2.53 -7.91
C ASN A 39 -2.06 2.96 -8.33
N VAL A 40 -1.28 2.02 -8.86
CA VAL A 40 0.14 2.30 -9.20
C VAL A 40 0.26 3.32 -10.33
N LEU A 41 -0.69 3.36 -11.27
CA LEU A 41 -0.67 4.34 -12.35
C LEU A 41 -0.81 5.78 -11.83
N SER A 42 -1.59 6.01 -10.78
CA SER A 42 -1.69 7.37 -10.20
C SER A 42 -0.41 7.82 -9.50
N LEU A 43 0.44 6.88 -9.06
CA LEU A 43 1.74 7.23 -8.48
C LEU A 43 2.73 7.72 -9.54
N LEU A 44 2.49 7.44 -10.83
CA LEU A 44 3.39 7.88 -11.89
C LEU A 44 3.32 9.39 -12.15
N GLU A 45 2.28 10.07 -11.63
CA GLU A 45 2.10 11.51 -11.73
C GLU A 45 3.07 12.31 -10.83
N CYS A 46 3.79 11.64 -9.93
CA CYS A 46 4.81 12.28 -9.09
C CYS A 46 5.91 12.93 -9.94
N SER A 47 6.32 14.13 -9.52
CA SER A 47 7.29 14.97 -10.23
C SER A 47 8.69 14.38 -10.34
N ASP A 48 9.10 13.60 -9.35
CA ASP A 48 10.48 13.10 -9.20
C ASP A 48 10.55 11.87 -8.29
N ASN A 49 11.72 11.20 -8.28
CA ASN A 49 12.00 9.99 -7.50
C ASN A 49 11.83 10.17 -5.98
N ARG A 50 12.15 11.35 -5.43
CA ARG A 50 11.97 11.60 -3.99
C ARG A 50 10.49 11.65 -3.66
N THR A 51 9.73 12.45 -4.42
CA THR A 51 8.29 12.60 -4.23
C THR A 51 7.56 11.28 -4.46
N PHE A 52 8.00 10.50 -5.45
CA PHE A 52 7.50 9.15 -5.68
C PHE A 52 7.74 8.23 -4.47
N LEU A 53 8.95 8.21 -3.90
CA LEU A 53 9.27 7.40 -2.72
C LEU A 53 8.35 7.74 -1.55
N GLU A 54 8.23 9.03 -1.22
CA GLU A 54 7.38 9.50 -0.14
C GLU A 54 5.91 9.10 -0.36
N THR A 55 5.40 9.30 -1.58
CA THR A 55 4.02 8.93 -1.96
C THR A 55 3.80 7.42 -1.93
N ALA A 56 4.75 6.62 -2.41
CA ALA A 56 4.66 5.17 -2.44
C ALA A 56 4.63 4.59 -1.01
N TYR A 57 5.43 5.12 -0.08
CA TYR A 57 5.38 4.69 1.32
C TYR A 57 4.02 4.95 1.96
N ILE A 58 3.40 6.09 1.67
CA ILE A 58 2.03 6.38 2.14
C ILE A 58 1.04 5.40 1.53
N ALA A 59 1.11 5.21 0.21
CA ALA A 59 0.12 4.45 -0.52
C ALA A 59 0.17 2.95 -0.18
N PHE A 60 1.37 2.40 0.01
CA PHE A 60 1.56 0.97 0.30
C PHE A 60 1.59 0.65 1.79
N LEU A 61 2.13 1.54 2.63
CA LEU A 61 2.37 1.24 4.05
C LEU A 61 1.58 2.15 5.01
N GLN A 62 0.78 3.09 4.50
CA GLN A 62 0.00 4.05 5.30
C GLN A 62 0.83 4.87 6.31
N ARG A 63 2.11 5.09 6.00
CA ARG A 63 3.00 5.89 6.84
C ARG A 63 4.02 6.66 6.02
N PRO A 64 4.59 7.75 6.56
CA PRO A 64 5.74 8.39 5.97
C PRO A 64 6.96 7.45 5.92
N VAL A 65 7.83 7.69 4.95
CA VAL A 65 9.16 7.09 4.91
C VAL A 65 9.96 7.53 6.14
N ASP A 66 10.54 6.56 6.84
CA ASP A 66 11.42 6.84 7.98
C ASP A 66 12.80 7.31 7.50
N GLU A 67 13.52 8.03 8.36
CA GLU A 67 14.81 8.65 8.00
C GLU A 67 15.84 7.62 7.53
N LYS A 68 15.86 6.43 8.14
CA LYS A 68 16.78 5.36 7.76
C LYS A 68 16.44 4.80 6.38
N ALA A 69 15.17 4.52 6.12
CA ALA A 69 14.72 4.07 4.80
C ALA A 69 14.99 5.13 3.73
N PHE A 70 14.73 6.41 4.04
CA PHE A 70 14.99 7.51 3.12
C PHE A 70 16.47 7.60 2.73
N GLU A 71 17.38 7.59 3.71
CA GLU A 71 18.83 7.64 3.43
C GLU A 71 19.32 6.42 2.65
N ASN A 72 18.72 5.24 2.85
CA ASN A 72 19.04 4.06 2.03
C ASN A 72 18.65 4.27 0.56
N TRP A 73 17.49 4.84 0.29
CA TRP A 73 17.00 5.12 -1.07
C TRP A 73 17.66 6.31 -1.75
N LYS A 74 18.15 7.26 -0.97
CA LYS A 74 18.72 8.52 -1.46
C LYS A 74 19.86 8.33 -2.47
N ASN A 75 20.68 7.29 -2.29
CA ASN A 75 21.76 6.95 -3.22
C ASN A 75 21.25 6.50 -4.60
N SER A 76 19.98 6.08 -4.68
CA SER A 76 19.33 5.61 -5.90
C SER A 76 18.49 6.69 -6.58
N PHE A 77 18.36 7.90 -6.03
CA PHE A 77 17.55 8.97 -6.64
C PHE A 77 18.05 9.42 -8.02
N ASN A 78 19.32 9.19 -8.33
CA ASN A 78 19.91 9.52 -9.64
C ASN A 78 19.64 8.45 -10.71
N LEU A 79 19.00 7.32 -10.36
CA LEU A 79 18.59 6.34 -11.35
C LEU A 79 17.49 6.90 -12.27
N PRO A 80 17.37 6.37 -13.51
CA PRO A 80 16.21 6.63 -14.35
C PRO A 80 14.91 6.37 -13.58
N GLU A 81 13.90 7.22 -13.78
CA GLU A 81 12.66 7.18 -13.01
C GLU A 81 11.99 5.80 -13.06
N ASP A 82 11.91 5.19 -14.24
CA ASP A 82 11.29 3.87 -14.38
C ASP A 82 12.02 2.79 -13.58
N GLU A 83 13.36 2.78 -13.58
CA GLU A 83 14.17 1.81 -12.82
C GLU A 83 14.03 2.02 -11.30
N PHE A 84 14.00 3.28 -10.88
CA PHE A 84 13.82 3.63 -9.48
C PHE A 84 12.43 3.24 -8.98
N ARG A 85 11.39 3.62 -9.74
CA ARG A 85 9.98 3.36 -9.42
C ARG A 85 9.71 1.86 -9.36
N ASP A 86 10.21 1.11 -10.33
CA ASP A 86 10.14 -0.36 -10.34
C ASP A 86 10.75 -0.96 -9.07
N SER A 87 11.99 -0.57 -8.74
CA SER A 87 12.70 -1.04 -7.55
C SER A 87 11.93 -0.75 -6.26
N VAL A 88 11.35 0.44 -6.14
CA VAL A 88 10.56 0.85 -4.97
C VAL A 88 9.29 0.02 -4.84
N ILE A 89 8.51 -0.10 -5.93
CA ILE A 89 7.25 -0.85 -5.92
C ILE A 89 7.49 -2.33 -5.62
N LEU A 90 8.51 -2.95 -6.22
CA LEU A 90 8.89 -4.32 -5.93
C LEU A 90 9.31 -4.50 -4.46
N THR A 91 10.13 -3.59 -3.93
CA THR A 91 10.61 -3.68 -2.54
C THR A 91 9.47 -3.53 -1.54
N LEU A 92 8.59 -2.55 -1.76
CA LEU A 92 7.45 -2.30 -0.88
C LEU A 92 6.43 -3.43 -0.94
N SER A 93 6.03 -3.86 -2.14
CA SER A 93 5.05 -4.94 -2.32
C SER A 93 5.53 -6.30 -1.81
N ALA A 94 6.85 -6.54 -1.83
CA ALA A 94 7.45 -7.76 -1.26
C ALA A 94 7.71 -7.68 0.26
N SER A 95 7.54 -6.52 0.89
CA SER A 95 7.86 -6.34 2.30
C SER A 95 6.86 -7.07 3.22
N GLN A 96 7.35 -7.58 4.36
CA GLN A 96 6.48 -8.16 5.39
C GLN A 96 5.51 -7.12 5.97
N GLU A 97 5.92 -5.85 5.99
CA GLU A 97 5.08 -4.74 6.42
C GLU A 97 3.87 -4.59 5.51
N PHE A 98 4.08 -4.58 4.19
CA PHE A 98 3.00 -4.58 3.21
C PHE A 98 2.12 -5.81 3.33
N ALA A 99 2.70 -7.00 3.54
CA ALA A 99 1.91 -8.23 3.74
C ALA A 99 0.98 -8.19 4.96
N ASN A 100 1.26 -7.30 5.94
CA ASN A 100 0.41 -7.08 7.11
C ASN A 100 -0.66 -6.00 6.86
N THR A 101 -0.57 -5.25 5.76
CA THR A 101 -1.64 -4.33 5.37
C THR A 101 -2.78 -5.09 4.70
N MET A 102 -3.97 -4.47 4.64
CA MET A 102 -5.12 -4.99 3.89
C MET A 102 -5.31 -4.28 2.55
N ILE A 103 -4.24 -3.67 2.02
CA ILE A 103 -4.33 -2.78 0.86
C ILE A 103 -4.32 -3.59 -0.43
N SER A 104 -5.26 -3.30 -1.33
CA SER A 104 -5.32 -3.87 -2.66
C SER A 104 -4.49 -3.05 -3.65
N VAL A 105 -3.58 -3.68 -4.38
CA VAL A 105 -2.80 -3.04 -5.44
C VAL A 105 -3.52 -3.19 -6.77
N LYS A 106 -3.77 -2.08 -7.47
CA LYS A 106 -4.36 -2.06 -8.81
C LYS A 106 -3.43 -1.43 -9.84
N ASN A 107 -3.58 -1.89 -11.09
CA ASN A 107 -2.85 -1.39 -12.26
C ASN A 107 -1.32 -1.38 -12.07
N ASN A 108 -0.77 -2.40 -11.42
CA ASN A 108 0.67 -2.49 -11.19
C ASN A 108 1.39 -2.86 -12.48
N ILE A 109 2.02 -1.87 -13.13
CA ILE A 109 2.81 -2.06 -14.35
C ILE A 109 4.20 -2.66 -14.09
N TYR A 110 4.61 -2.73 -12.82
CA TYR A 110 5.91 -3.24 -12.37
C TYR A 110 5.85 -4.69 -11.87
N ASP A 111 4.74 -5.40 -12.14
CA ASP A 111 4.64 -6.81 -11.82
C ASP A 111 5.38 -7.65 -12.88
N HIS A 112 6.64 -7.98 -12.60
CA HIS A 112 7.50 -8.78 -13.49
C HIS A 112 7.23 -10.28 -13.44
N GLY A 113 6.05 -10.71 -13.00
CA GLY A 113 5.62 -12.09 -13.16
C GLY A 113 6.42 -13.07 -12.32
N ASN A 114 6.45 -12.86 -11.00
CA ASN A 114 6.60 -13.99 -10.06
C ASN A 114 5.26 -14.75 -9.98
N GLY A 115 4.75 -15.29 -11.10
CA GLY A 115 3.58 -16.18 -11.08
C GLY A 115 2.31 -15.67 -10.37
N VAL A 116 2.16 -14.35 -10.18
CA VAL A 116 0.91 -13.73 -9.73
C VAL A 116 0.31 -12.96 -10.90
N ASN A 117 0.10 -13.66 -12.01
CA ASN A 117 -1.01 -13.32 -12.91
C ASN A 117 -2.30 -13.45 -12.10
N ASN A 118 -2.63 -12.43 -11.31
CA ASN A 118 -3.99 -12.21 -10.85
C ASN A 118 -4.67 -11.25 -11.84
N GLU A 119 -4.96 -11.80 -13.03
CA GLU A 119 -6.27 -11.61 -13.65
C GLU A 119 -7.36 -12.39 -12.88
N ASN A 120 -7.12 -12.78 -11.63
CA ASN A 120 -8.22 -12.94 -10.72
C ASN A 120 -8.69 -11.53 -10.39
N PRO A 121 -9.93 -11.14 -10.73
CA PRO A 121 -10.55 -10.11 -9.91
C PRO A 121 -10.36 -10.59 -8.47
N VAL A 122 -9.94 -9.72 -7.55
CA VAL A 122 -10.21 -9.99 -6.14
C VAL A 122 -11.73 -9.82 -5.98
N ALA A 123 -12.47 -10.73 -6.60
CA ALA A 123 -13.88 -10.93 -6.47
C ALA A 123 -14.08 -11.43 -5.06
N GLY A 124 -14.72 -10.60 -4.25
CA GLY A 124 -15.52 -11.01 -3.10
C GLY A 124 -14.81 -11.92 -2.10
N SER A 125 -14.40 -11.33 -0.97
CA SER A 125 -14.67 -11.92 0.35
C SER A 125 -14.42 -13.44 0.48
N ALA A 126 -13.18 -13.87 0.36
CA ALA A 126 -12.76 -15.11 1.01
C ALA A 126 -11.66 -14.73 2.00
N VAL A 127 -12.06 -14.54 3.26
CA VAL A 127 -11.18 -14.31 4.41
C VAL A 127 -9.99 -15.29 4.28
N ARG A 128 -8.79 -14.77 4.00
CA ARG A 128 -7.56 -15.57 4.05
C ARG A 128 -7.30 -15.89 5.51
N TRP A 129 -7.82 -17.02 5.95
CA TRP A 129 -7.59 -17.49 7.31
C TRP A 129 -6.09 -17.78 7.48
N PRO A 130 -5.41 -17.16 8.46
CA PRO A 130 -4.07 -17.52 8.85
C PRO A 130 -3.90 -19.04 8.95
N GLU A 131 -2.78 -19.58 8.46
CA GLU A 131 -2.56 -21.05 8.40
C GLU A 131 -2.78 -21.75 9.75
N LYS A 132 -2.48 -21.07 10.85
CA LYS A 132 -2.71 -21.56 12.23
C LYS A 132 -4.21 -21.80 12.50
N LEU A 133 -5.08 -20.92 12.02
CA LEU A 133 -6.53 -21.07 12.16
C LEU A 133 -7.10 -22.14 11.23
N LEU A 134 -6.56 -22.29 10.02
CA LEU A 134 -6.92 -23.40 9.12
C LEU A 134 -6.56 -24.76 9.73
N ARG A 135 -5.40 -24.87 10.37
CA ARG A 135 -5.00 -26.09 11.09
C ARG A 135 -5.93 -26.39 12.26
N LEU A 136 -6.35 -25.37 13.01
CA LEU A 136 -7.32 -25.53 14.09
C LEU A 136 -8.69 -25.95 13.56
N TYR A 137 -9.19 -25.26 12.53
CA TYR A 137 -10.48 -25.53 11.89
C TYR A 137 -10.56 -26.97 11.34
N ARG A 138 -9.50 -27.46 10.69
CA ARG A 138 -9.44 -28.84 10.16
C ARG A 138 -9.59 -29.90 11.25
N LYS A 139 -9.08 -29.62 12.46
CA LYS A 139 -9.12 -30.53 13.61
C LYS A 139 -10.44 -30.49 14.39
N GLN A 140 -11.33 -29.55 14.10
CA GLN A 140 -12.62 -29.47 14.80
C GLN A 140 -13.60 -30.55 14.31
N PRO A 141 -14.53 -31.01 15.17
CA PRO A 141 -15.62 -31.87 14.77
C PRO A 141 -16.56 -31.23 13.73
N GLU A 142 -17.24 -32.05 12.92
CA GLU A 142 -18.09 -31.59 11.81
C GLU A 142 -19.24 -30.67 12.22
N PHE A 143 -19.76 -30.79 13.45
CA PHE A 143 -20.82 -29.90 13.94
C PHE A 143 -20.34 -28.44 14.10
N ILE A 144 -19.10 -28.24 14.55
CA ILE A 144 -18.48 -26.90 14.68
C ILE A 144 -18.19 -26.32 13.30
N LYS A 145 -17.66 -27.15 12.38
CA LYS A 145 -17.40 -26.74 11.00
C LYS A 145 -18.69 -26.31 10.29
N LYS A 146 -19.80 -27.04 10.49
CA LYS A 146 -21.12 -26.67 9.95
C LYS A 146 -21.65 -25.36 10.55
N ALA A 147 -21.49 -25.15 11.85
CA ALA A 147 -21.90 -23.90 12.50
C ALA A 147 -21.13 -22.69 11.94
N ILE A 148 -19.81 -22.81 11.79
CA ILE A 148 -18.93 -21.77 11.23
C ILE A 148 -19.28 -21.49 9.76
N ARG A 149 -19.51 -22.52 8.93
CA ARG A 149 -19.95 -22.35 7.53
C ARG A 149 -21.29 -21.63 7.44
N LYS A 150 -22.26 -22.00 8.29
CA LYS A 150 -23.59 -21.40 8.34
C LYS A 150 -23.56 -19.94 8.80
N SER A 151 -22.72 -19.60 9.79
CA SER A 151 -22.56 -18.21 10.25
C SER A 151 -21.87 -17.33 9.21
N MET A 152 -21.05 -17.91 8.33
CA MET A 152 -20.38 -17.20 7.22
C MET A 152 -21.21 -17.16 5.93
N GLY A 153 -22.50 -17.53 5.97
CA GLY A 153 -23.38 -17.47 4.80
C GLY A 153 -23.11 -18.52 3.72
N MET A 154 -22.25 -19.50 3.99
CA MET A 154 -22.01 -20.61 3.07
C MET A 154 -23.14 -21.63 3.23
N LYS A 155 -23.88 -21.89 2.14
CA LYS A 155 -24.88 -22.97 2.11
C LYS A 155 -24.13 -24.30 2.24
N GLY A 156 -24.34 -24.98 3.37
CA GLY A 156 -23.74 -26.27 3.69
C GLY A 156 -24.46 -27.44 3.05
#